data_AF-A0A6I2UCU8-F1
#
_entry.id   AF-A0A6I2UCU8-F1
#
_cell.length_a   1.000
_cell.length_b   1.000
_cell.length_c   1.000
_cell.angle_alpha   90.00
_cell.angle_beta   90.00
_cell.angle_gamma   90.00
#
_symmetry.space_group_name_H-M   'P 1'
#
loop_
_entity.id
_entity.type
_entity.pdbx_description
1 polymer ?
#
loop_
_entity_poly.entity_id
_entity_poly.type
_entity_poly.pdbx_seq_one_letter_code
_entity_poly.pdbx_strand_id
1 'polypeptide(L)' 'MRFEKDFTSRHRLKEWLESKSWKFDSMETFYDWLEKFIDEGNILAVRGEYIDFQDCVDVLDNPEA' A
#
# COMPACT_ATOMS: atom_id res chain seq x y z
N MET A 1 2.45 16.67 5.70
CA MET A 1 1.52 16.01 6.65
C MET A 1 1.88 14.53 6.59
N ARG A 2 2.36 13.91 7.68
CA ARG A 2 2.67 12.49 7.67
C ARG A 2 1.36 11.70 7.79
N PHE A 3 1.09 10.83 6.83
CA PHE A 3 0.01 9.86 6.90
C PHE A 3 0.56 8.59 7.53
N GLU A 4 -0.05 8.16 8.64
CA GLU A 4 0.25 6.89 9.27
C GLU A 4 -1.03 6.05 9.28
N LYS A 5 -0.95 4.82 8.79
CA LYS A 5 -2.08 3.90 8.77
C LYS A 5 -1.65 2.49 9.13
N ASP A 6 -2.18 2.02 10.26
CA ASP A 6 -2.06 0.63 10.69
C ASP A 6 -3.30 -0.17 10.25
N PHE A 7 -3.06 -1.31 9.63
CA PHE A 7 -4.06 -2.25 9.17
C PHE A 7 -4.04 -3.48 10.07
N THR A 8 -5.21 -4.04 10.36
CA THR A 8 -5.30 -5.26 11.17
C THR A 8 -4.86 -6.52 10.42
N SER A 9 -4.75 -6.49 9.09
CA SER A 9 -4.38 -7.63 8.24
C SER A 9 -3.94 -7.19 6.84
N ARG A 10 -3.14 -8.02 6.16
CA ARG A 10 -2.73 -7.81 4.75
C ARG A 10 -3.91 -7.70 3.80
N HIS A 11 -4.99 -8.43 4.04
CA HIS A 11 -6.23 -8.30 3.27
C HIS A 11 -6.83 -6.88 3.35
N ARG A 12 -6.83 -6.25 4.53
CA ARG A 12 -7.32 -4.86 4.68
C ARG A 12 -6.40 -3.85 3.99
N LEU A 13 -5.11 -4.10 4.01
CA LEU A 13 -4.14 -3.31 3.24
C LEU A 13 -4.45 -3.44 1.74
N LYS A 14 -4.66 -4.66 1.25
CA LYS A 14 -5.03 -4.93 -0.15
C LYS A 14 -6.28 -4.18 -0.57
N GLU A 15 -7.39 -4.32 0.17
CA GLU A 15 -8.64 -3.61 -0.14
C GLU A 15 -8.43 -2.10 -0.22
N TRP A 16 -7.57 -1.55 0.65
CA TRP A 16 -7.24 -0.14 0.63
C TRP A 16 -6.40 0.25 -0.59
N LEU A 17 -5.39 -0.55 -0.94
CA LEU A 17 -4.56 -0.35 -2.14
C LEU A 17 -5.41 -0.44 -3.41
N GLU A 18 -6.31 -1.42 -3.52
CA GLU A 18 -7.25 -1.56 -4.64
C GLU A 18 -8.23 -0.39 -4.72
N SER A 19 -8.76 0.06 -3.58
CA SER A 19 -9.60 1.26 -3.54
C SER A 19 -8.86 2.52 -4.00
N LYS A 20 -7.55 2.59 -3.79
CA LYS A 20 -6.71 3.67 -4.31
C LYS A 20 -6.40 3.49 -5.79
N SER A 21 -6.08 2.27 -6.25
CA SER A 21 -5.72 2.00 -7.64
C SER A 21 -6.83 2.37 -8.62
N TRP A 22 -8.11 2.25 -8.23
CA TRP A 22 -9.25 2.74 -9.02
C TRP A 22 -9.22 4.23 -9.36
N LYS A 23 -8.43 5.05 -8.67
CA LYS A 23 -8.27 6.47 -8.98
C LYS A 23 -7.21 6.73 -10.06
N PHE A 24 -6.48 5.69 -10.47
CA PHE A 24 -5.41 5.77 -11.44
C PHE A 24 -5.81 5.08 -12.74
N ASP A 25 -5.30 5.60 -13.84
CA ASP A 25 -5.61 5.10 -15.19
C ASP A 25 -4.91 3.76 -15.48
N SER A 26 -3.83 3.45 -14.76
CA SER A 26 -3.02 2.25 -14.95
C SER A 26 -2.28 1.83 -13.68
N MET A 27 -1.96 0.54 -13.56
CA MET A 27 -1.22 0.00 -12.41
C MET A 27 0.19 0.59 -12.28
N GLU A 28 0.88 0.87 -13.39
CA GLU A 28 2.19 1.55 -13.35
C GLU A 28 2.12 2.92 -12.67
N THR A 29 1.10 3.73 -12.99
CA THR A 29 0.91 5.06 -12.38
C THR A 29 0.53 4.94 -10.89
N PHE A 30 -0.20 3.89 -10.53
CA PHE A 30 -0.50 3.60 -9.14
C PHE A 30 0.76 3.20 -8.36
N TYR A 31 1.65 2.39 -8.93
CA TYR A 31 2.91 2.01 -8.29
C TYR A 31 3.86 3.20 -8.13
N ASP A 32 4.00 4.06 -9.14
CA ASP A 32 4.79 5.31 -9.04
C ASP A 32 4.25 6.23 -7.93
N TRP A 33 2.92 6.33 -7.82
CA TRP A 33 2.29 7.06 -6.72
C TRP A 33 2.58 6.43 -5.36
N LEU A 34 2.49 5.11 -5.24
CA LEU A 34 2.69 4.38 -4.00
C LEU A 34 4.14 4.48 -3.50
N GLU A 35 5.10 4.39 -4.42
CA GLU A 35 6.52 4.59 -4.11
C GLU A 35 6.75 6.01 -3.57
N LYS A 36 6.25 7.03 -4.26
CA LYS A 36 6.33 8.43 -3.80
C LYS A 36 5.62 8.65 -2.48
N PHE A 37 4.47 8.01 -2.30
CA PHE A 37 3.71 8.10 -1.05
C PHE A 37 4.56 7.63 0.13
N ILE A 38 5.28 6.51 -0.01
CA ILE A 38 6.18 6.01 1.04
C ILE A 38 7.40 6.93 1.19
N ASP A 39 8.00 7.38 0.09
CA ASP A 39 9.18 8.27 0.08
C ASP A 39 8.91 9.64 0.74
N GLU A 40 7.69 10.17 0.61
CA GLU A 40 7.24 11.38 1.32
C GLU A 40 7.16 11.20 2.87
N GLY A 41 7.48 10.01 3.36
CA GLY A 41 7.51 9.66 4.78
C GLY A 41 6.14 9.27 5.33
N ASN A 42 5.23 8.83 4.46
CA ASN A 42 3.99 8.19 4.89
C ASN A 42 4.27 6.74 5.27
N ILE A 43 3.65 6.30 6.35
CA ILE A 43 3.92 5.02 6.99
C ILE A 43 2.69 4.15 6.88
N LEU A 44 2.87 2.95 6.33
CA LEU A 44 1.89 1.88 6.35
C LEU A 44 2.40 0.82 7.33
N ALA A 45 1.50 0.26 8.12
CA ALA A 45 1.79 -0.84 9.03
C ALA A 45 0.69 -1.90 8.94
N VAL A 46 1.02 -3.18 9.13
CA VAL A 46 0.06 -4.26 9.35
C VAL A 46 0.37 -4.89 10.70
N ARG A 47 -0.60 -4.84 11.62
CA ARG A 47 -0.47 -5.38 12.99
C ARG A 47 0.76 -4.82 13.71
N GLY A 48 1.09 -3.55 13.48
CA GLY A 48 2.27 -2.89 14.04
C GLY A 48 3.59 -3.22 13.33
N GLU A 49 3.59 -4.05 12.29
CA GLU A 49 4.76 -4.26 11.43
C GLU A 49 4.74 -3.25 10.28
N TYR A 50 5.79 -2.44 10.18
CA TYR A 50 5.94 -1.51 9.07
C TYR A 50 6.13 -2.27 7.76
N ILE A 51 5.45 -1.79 6.73
CA ILE A 51 5.42 -2.41 5.41
C ILE A 51 5.93 -1.40 4.40
N ASP A 52 6.81 -1.88 3.53
CA ASP A 52 7.42 -1.07 2.50
C ASP A 52 6.72 -1.24 1.14
N PHE A 53 7.27 -0.58 0.12
CA PHE A 53 6.71 -0.62 -1.22
C PHE A 53 6.60 -2.06 -1.74
N GLN A 54 7.61 -2.89 -1.50
CA GLN A 54 7.65 -4.27 -1.98
C GLN A 54 6.58 -5.12 -1.32
N ASP A 55 6.33 -4.95 -0.01
CA ASP A 55 5.21 -5.62 0.68
C ASP A 55 3.86 -5.23 0.07
N CYS A 56 3.68 -3.95 -0.28
CA CYS A 56 2.44 -3.50 -0.88
C CYS A 56 2.23 -4.08 -2.29
N VAL A 57 3.31 -4.23 -3.07
CA VAL A 57 3.29 -4.89 -4.37
C VAL A 57 2.98 -6.39 -4.20
N ASP A 58 3.63 -7.06 -3.25
CA ASP A 58 3.42 -8.49 -2.95
C ASP A 58 1.97 -8.78 -2.55
N VAL A 59 1.38 -7.93 -1.71
CA VAL A 59 -0.02 -8.04 -1.27
C VAL A 59 -1.02 -7.86 -2.42
N LEU A 60 -0.67 -7.07 -3.44
CA LEU A 60 -1.50 -6.88 -4.62
C LEU A 60 -1.40 -8.05 -5.60
N ASP A 61 -0.19 -8.56 -5.82
CA ASP A 61 0.10 -9.66 -6.74
C ASP A 61 -0.33 -11.02 -6.17
N ASN A 62 -0.20 -11.20 -4.86
CA ASN A 62 -0.40 -12.49 -4.20
C ASN A 62 -1.27 -12.38 -2.92
N PRO A 63 -2.58 -12.71 -2.99
CA PRO A 63 -3.51 -12.54 -1.87
C PRO A 63 -3.32 -13.53 -0.70
N GLU A 64 -2.42 -14.51 -0.80
CA GLU A 64 -2.21 -15.57 0.18
C GLU A 64 -0.89 -15.49 0.96
N ALA A 65 -0.04 -14.47 0.70
CA ALA A 65 1.26 -14.31 1.34
C ALA A 65 1.19 -13.79 2.78
#